data_AF-O33075-F1
#
_entry.id   AF-O33075-F1
#
_cell.length_a   1.000
_cell.length_b   1.000
_cell.length_c   1.000
_cell.angle_alpha   90.00
_cell.angle_beta   90.00
_cell.angle_gamma   90.00
#
_symmetry.space_group_name_H-M   'P 1'
#
loop_
_entity.id
_entity.type
_entity.pdbx_description
1 polymer ?
#
loop_
_entity_poly.entity_id
_entity_poly.type
_entity_poly.pdbx_seq_one_letter_code
_entity_poly.pdbx_strand_id
1 'polypeptide(L)'
;MIQSTQTWRVLAGGLAATAMGVTVFAGGTAAADPSPPAPPPAIPGVLPPASLPPIQSVTAVPGGITTNNRFVATPQAPGPAALGQPPLAVAAPVSESLHDYFKAKNIKLVAQKPHGFKALDITLPVPTRWTQVPDPNVPDAFAVIADRLGNSLYTSNAQLVVYNLVGNFDPKEAITHGFVDTQQLSAWQTTNASKADFDGFPSSIIEGTYRENGMTLNTSRRHVIASSGPDKYLVSLSVTTALSQAVADAPATNAIVNGFRVSSPTVSAPVPPQLGTR
;
A
#
# COMPACT_ATOMS: atom_id res chain seq x y z
N MET A 1 20.03 10.33 18.54
CA MET A 1 21.43 10.00 18.89
C MET A 1 21.57 8.48 18.91
N ILE A 2 21.95 7.88 17.78
CA ILE A 2 22.61 6.57 17.68
C ILE A 2 23.58 6.72 16.51
N GLN A 3 24.87 6.55 16.79
CA GLN A 3 25.96 6.57 15.83
C GLN A 3 25.88 5.31 14.95
N SER A 4 26.01 5.49 13.63
CA SER A 4 26.46 4.41 12.76
C SER A 4 27.79 4.83 12.14
N THR A 5 28.86 4.21 12.64
CA THR A 5 30.23 4.42 12.21
C THR A 5 30.48 3.51 11.02
N GLN A 6 30.63 4.08 9.82
CA GLN A 6 31.19 3.34 8.69
C GLN A 6 32.35 4.13 8.09
N THR A 7 33.54 3.69 8.47
CA THR A 7 34.84 4.15 7.99
C THR A 7 35.10 3.60 6.59
N TRP A 8 35.07 4.48 5.57
CA TRP A 8 35.63 4.16 4.25
C TRP A 8 37.03 4.78 4.14
N ARG A 9 38.03 3.93 3.83
CA ARG A 9 39.42 4.34 3.60
C ARG A 9 39.62 4.91 2.20
N VAL A 10 40.23 6.08 2.14
CA VAL A 10 40.57 6.87 0.95
C VAL A 10 41.77 6.27 0.20
N LEU A 11 41.67 6.23 -1.13
CA LEU A 11 42.78 6.22 -2.12
C LEU A 11 42.20 6.95 -3.35
N ALA A 12 42.39 8.26 -3.58
CA ALA A 12 43.60 9.02 -3.94
C ALA A 12 44.13 8.72 -5.35
N GLY A 13 43.85 9.67 -6.26
CA GLY A 13 44.37 9.78 -7.64
C GLY A 13 43.25 10.13 -8.62
N GLY A 14 43.19 11.26 -9.32
CA GLY A 14 44.09 12.39 -9.50
C GLY A 14 43.83 12.97 -10.90
N LEU A 15 43.46 14.26 -10.97
CA LEU A 15 43.63 15.24 -12.08
C LEU A 15 43.04 14.89 -13.48
N ALA A 16 42.49 15.79 -14.30
CA ALA A 16 42.14 17.21 -14.27
C ALA A 16 41.39 17.52 -15.60
N ALA A 17 40.95 18.77 -15.74
CA ALA A 17 40.55 19.47 -16.97
C ALA A 17 39.04 19.57 -17.27
N THR A 18 38.57 20.77 -16.96
CA THR A 18 37.32 21.46 -17.25
C THR A 18 37.10 21.75 -18.74
N ALA A 19 35.85 21.67 -19.21
CA ALA A 19 35.35 22.54 -20.26
C ALA A 19 33.85 22.82 -20.05
N MET A 20 33.54 24.12 -19.97
CA MET A 20 32.21 24.72 -19.85
C MET A 20 31.39 24.50 -21.13
N GLY A 21 30.10 24.20 -20.97
CA GLY A 21 29.11 24.23 -22.04
C GLY A 21 27.75 24.61 -21.50
N VAL A 22 27.42 25.90 -21.58
CA VAL A 22 26.08 26.44 -21.29
C VAL A 22 25.22 26.21 -22.51
N THR A 23 24.06 25.57 -22.36
CA THR A 23 22.99 25.63 -23.36
C THR A 23 21.66 25.80 -22.66
N VAL A 24 21.07 26.98 -22.88
CA VAL A 24 19.71 27.33 -22.51
C VAL A 24 18.79 26.73 -23.58
N PHE A 25 17.82 25.91 -23.18
CA PHE A 25 16.67 25.60 -24.02
C PHE A 25 15.38 25.91 -23.28
N ALA A 26 14.54 26.65 -24.00
CA ALA A 26 13.27 27.22 -23.58
C ALA A 26 12.20 26.15 -23.34
N GLY A 27 11.23 26.50 -22.50
CA GLY A 27 10.13 25.66 -22.09
C GLY A 27 9.25 25.15 -23.24
N GLY A 28 8.85 23.90 -23.11
CA GLY A 28 7.73 23.30 -23.81
C GLY A 28 6.96 22.46 -22.81
N THR A 29 5.74 22.86 -22.50
CA THR A 29 4.77 22.06 -21.75
C THR A 29 4.35 20.89 -22.64
N ALA A 30 4.91 19.70 -22.39
CA ALA A 30 4.46 18.48 -23.05
C ALA A 30 3.40 17.80 -22.17
N ALA A 31 2.13 18.03 -22.51
CA ALA A 31 1.04 17.15 -22.12
C ALA A 31 1.15 15.90 -23.00
N ALA A 32 1.60 14.79 -22.43
CA ALA A 32 1.54 13.48 -23.08
C ALA A 32 0.26 12.77 -22.59
N ASP A 33 -0.77 12.82 -23.43
CA ASP A 33 -1.98 12.01 -23.30
C ASP A 33 -1.64 10.56 -23.74
N PRO A 34 -1.86 9.52 -22.91
CA PRO A 34 -1.50 8.16 -23.28
C PRO A 34 -2.50 7.60 -24.31
N SER A 35 -2.08 7.51 -25.57
CA SER A 35 -2.78 6.73 -26.59
C SER A 35 -2.79 5.23 -26.24
N PRO A 36 -3.92 4.51 -26.34
CA PRO A 36 -3.97 3.07 -26.09
C PRO A 36 -3.20 2.29 -27.17
N PRO A 37 -2.60 1.12 -26.83
CA PRO A 37 -1.87 0.29 -27.78
C PRO A 37 -2.80 -0.30 -28.85
N ALA A 38 -2.31 -0.33 -30.09
CA ALA A 38 -3.02 -0.93 -31.22
C ALA A 38 -3.21 -2.46 -31.05
N PRO A 39 -4.35 -3.03 -31.49
CA PRO A 39 -4.59 -4.46 -31.44
C PRO A 39 -3.64 -5.22 -32.41
N PRO A 40 -3.21 -6.45 -32.06
CA PRO A 40 -2.37 -7.26 -32.93
C PRO A 40 -3.12 -7.68 -34.22
N PRO A 41 -2.40 -7.93 -35.33
CA PRO A 41 -3.00 -8.32 -36.60
C PRO A 41 -3.74 -9.67 -36.49
N ALA A 42 -4.92 -9.74 -37.11
CA ALA A 42 -5.73 -10.95 -37.17
C ALA A 42 -5.01 -12.05 -37.97
N ILE A 43 -4.83 -13.21 -37.36
CA ILE A 43 -4.33 -14.42 -38.02
C ILE A 43 -5.54 -15.08 -38.71
N PRO A 44 -5.54 -15.25 -40.04
CA PRO A 44 -6.60 -15.99 -40.72
C PRO A 44 -6.47 -17.49 -40.40
N GLY A 45 -7.53 -18.13 -39.88
CA GLY A 45 -7.67 -19.59 -40.02
C GLY A 45 -8.05 -20.43 -38.80
N VAL A 46 -8.37 -19.88 -37.63
CA VAL A 46 -8.83 -20.71 -36.49
C VAL A 46 -10.35 -20.60 -36.34
N LEU A 47 -11.03 -21.69 -36.67
CA LEU A 47 -12.46 -21.92 -36.47
C LEU A 47 -12.81 -21.91 -34.97
N PRO A 48 -13.86 -21.19 -34.53
CA PRO A 48 -14.36 -21.29 -33.16
C PRO A 48 -15.23 -22.55 -33.00
N PRO A 49 -15.14 -23.28 -31.87
CA PRO A 49 -16.13 -24.30 -31.53
C PRO A 49 -17.47 -23.67 -31.13
N ALA A 50 -18.53 -24.37 -31.51
CA ALA A 50 -19.92 -23.95 -31.46
C ALA A 50 -20.46 -23.65 -30.04
N SER A 51 -21.40 -22.71 -30.03
CA SER A 51 -22.26 -22.28 -28.92
C SER A 51 -23.07 -23.43 -28.29
N LEU A 52 -23.09 -23.48 -26.96
CA LEU A 52 -24.12 -24.19 -26.17
C LEU A 52 -25.01 -23.16 -25.44
N PRO A 53 -26.33 -23.37 -25.37
CA PRO A 53 -27.31 -22.42 -24.81
C PRO A 53 -27.37 -22.43 -23.26
N PRO A 54 -27.96 -21.39 -22.63
CA PRO A 54 -27.89 -21.15 -21.18
C PRO A 54 -28.88 -22.01 -20.39
N ILE A 55 -28.48 -22.44 -19.19
CA ILE A 55 -29.34 -23.16 -18.23
C ILE A 55 -29.80 -22.18 -17.15
N GLN A 56 -31.11 -22.06 -17.01
CA GLN A 56 -31.81 -21.27 -15.99
C GLN A 56 -32.16 -22.12 -14.76
N SER A 57 -32.07 -21.49 -13.59
CA SER A 57 -32.95 -21.62 -12.42
C SER A 57 -33.18 -23.00 -11.80
N VAL A 58 -32.66 -23.25 -10.58
CA VAL A 58 -33.44 -23.94 -9.53
C VAL A 58 -33.01 -23.46 -8.14
N THR A 59 -33.94 -22.80 -7.45
CA THR A 59 -33.99 -22.63 -5.99
C THR A 59 -34.56 -23.92 -5.36
N ALA A 60 -33.87 -24.50 -4.38
CA ALA A 60 -34.43 -25.55 -3.52
C ALA A 60 -33.79 -25.54 -2.12
N VAL A 61 -34.65 -25.46 -1.11
CA VAL A 61 -34.44 -25.55 0.36
C VAL A 61 -35.70 -26.30 0.85
N PRO A 62 -35.77 -26.99 2.01
CA PRO A 62 -34.80 -27.73 2.86
C PRO A 62 -35.29 -29.17 3.21
N GLY A 63 -34.52 -29.87 4.06
CA GLY A 63 -34.97 -31.00 4.89
C GLY A 63 -34.01 -32.18 4.81
N GLY A 64 -33.58 -32.87 5.86
CA GLY A 64 -33.83 -32.84 7.29
C GLY A 64 -33.20 -34.12 7.84
N ILE A 65 -32.47 -34.08 8.96
CA ILE A 65 -32.03 -35.29 9.65
C ILE A 65 -32.42 -35.22 11.13
N THR A 66 -33.37 -36.09 11.44
CA THR A 66 -33.72 -36.79 12.68
C THR A 66 -32.89 -36.51 13.95
N THR A 67 -33.57 -36.23 15.07
CA THR A 67 -33.64 -37.15 16.23
C THR A 67 -34.61 -36.59 17.29
N ASN A 68 -35.45 -37.50 17.80
CA ASN A 68 -36.57 -37.32 18.71
C ASN A 68 -36.21 -36.67 20.06
N ASN A 69 -37.07 -35.76 20.55
CA ASN A 69 -37.83 -35.98 21.78
C ASN A 69 -38.93 -34.92 21.97
N ARG A 70 -40.17 -35.40 22.08
CA ARG A 70 -41.39 -34.64 22.40
C ARG A 70 -41.44 -34.36 23.89
N PHE A 71 -41.64 -33.12 24.32
CA PHE A 71 -42.43 -32.78 25.51
C PHE A 71 -43.09 -31.41 25.35
N VAL A 72 -44.20 -31.26 26.06
CA VAL A 72 -45.37 -30.44 25.77
C VAL A 72 -45.23 -29.03 26.35
N ALA A 73 -45.99 -28.11 25.75
CA ALA A 73 -46.04 -26.66 25.96
C ALA A 73 -46.42 -26.19 27.37
N THR A 74 -45.93 -25.00 27.72
CA THR A 74 -46.63 -24.00 28.53
C THR A 74 -46.35 -22.59 27.95
N PRO A 75 -47.36 -21.70 27.85
CA PRO A 75 -47.15 -20.33 27.36
C PRO A 75 -46.75 -19.41 28.53
N GLN A 76 -45.63 -18.69 28.39
CA GLN A 76 -45.21 -17.65 29.34
C GLN A 76 -45.38 -16.26 28.71
N ALA A 77 -45.91 -15.36 29.55
CA ALA A 77 -46.41 -14.02 29.25
C ALA A 77 -45.38 -13.04 28.64
N PRO A 78 -45.84 -11.93 28.03
CA PRO A 78 -44.98 -10.99 27.33
C PRO A 78 -44.14 -10.17 28.32
N GLY A 79 -42.81 -10.30 28.22
CA GLY A 79 -41.88 -9.33 28.81
C GLY A 79 -41.77 -8.08 27.92
N PRO A 80 -41.53 -6.89 28.49
CA PRO A 80 -41.41 -5.66 27.72
C PRO A 80 -40.28 -5.80 26.71
N ALA A 81 -40.63 -5.54 25.44
CA ALA A 81 -39.71 -5.50 24.33
C ALA A 81 -38.54 -4.57 24.66
N ALA A 82 -37.36 -5.16 24.87
CA ALA A 82 -36.12 -4.42 24.79
C ALA A 82 -36.06 -3.82 23.39
N LEU A 83 -36.07 -2.48 23.34
CA LEU A 83 -35.91 -1.69 22.13
C LEU A 83 -34.77 -2.29 21.32
N GLY A 84 -35.11 -2.81 20.15
CA GLY A 84 -34.18 -3.43 19.23
C GLY A 84 -33.01 -2.49 18.98
N GLN A 85 -31.79 -3.00 19.21
CA GLN A 85 -30.60 -2.36 18.70
C GLN A 85 -30.79 -2.16 17.19
N PRO A 86 -30.51 -0.95 16.65
CA PRO A 86 -30.51 -0.77 15.21
C PRO A 86 -29.56 -1.81 14.61
N PRO A 87 -29.95 -2.51 13.53
CA PRO A 87 -29.00 -3.34 12.82
C PRO A 87 -27.80 -2.48 12.45
N LEU A 88 -26.59 -2.91 12.82
CA LEU A 88 -25.35 -2.31 12.39
C LEU A 88 -25.41 -2.21 10.86
N ALA A 89 -25.49 -0.98 10.34
CA ALA A 89 -25.49 -0.73 8.91
C ALA A 89 -24.19 -1.31 8.34
N VAL A 90 -24.31 -2.36 7.53
CA VAL A 90 -23.20 -2.90 6.77
C VAL A 90 -22.79 -1.81 5.78
N ALA A 91 -21.65 -1.17 6.02
CA ALA A 91 -21.12 -0.13 5.14
C ALA A 91 -20.98 -0.70 3.71
N ALA A 92 -21.42 0.06 2.71
CA ALA A 92 -21.28 -0.31 1.31
C ALA A 92 -19.80 -0.53 0.95
N PRO A 93 -19.48 -1.43 -0.01
CA PRO A 93 -18.11 -1.63 -0.44
C PRO A 93 -17.55 -0.33 -1.04
N VAL A 94 -16.43 0.12 -0.48
CA VAL A 94 -15.69 1.29 -0.97
C VAL A 94 -15.09 0.95 -2.33
N SER A 95 -15.52 1.64 -3.38
CA SER A 95 -15.09 1.37 -4.77
C SER A 95 -14.09 2.41 -5.31
N GLU A 96 -13.94 3.55 -4.65
CA GLU A 96 -13.02 4.61 -5.05
C GLU A 96 -11.65 4.44 -4.39
N SER A 97 -10.56 4.68 -5.15
CA SER A 97 -9.20 4.59 -4.63
C SER A 97 -8.90 5.70 -3.62
N LEU A 98 -7.86 5.52 -2.80
CA LEU A 98 -7.42 6.56 -1.86
C LEU A 98 -7.06 7.87 -2.58
N HIS A 99 -6.45 7.79 -3.76
CA HIS A 99 -6.16 8.96 -4.59
C HIS A 99 -7.44 9.60 -5.16
N ASP A 100 -8.42 8.81 -5.59
CA ASP A 100 -9.71 9.33 -6.06
C ASP A 100 -10.48 10.03 -4.94
N TYR A 101 -10.48 9.46 -3.74
CA TYR A 101 -11.05 10.08 -2.55
C TYR A 101 -10.41 11.45 -2.28
N PHE A 102 -9.07 11.55 -2.31
CA PHE A 102 -8.39 12.82 -2.14
C PHE A 102 -8.74 13.83 -3.23
N LYS A 103 -8.80 13.39 -4.48
CA LYS A 103 -9.21 14.22 -5.60
C LYS A 103 -10.65 14.73 -5.44
N ALA A 104 -11.59 13.87 -5.05
CA ALA A 104 -12.99 14.22 -4.80
C ALA A 104 -13.16 15.23 -3.65
N LYS A 105 -12.32 15.13 -2.61
CA LYS A 105 -12.27 16.07 -1.47
C LYS A 105 -11.43 17.33 -1.76
N ASN A 106 -10.95 17.52 -2.99
CA ASN A 106 -10.07 18.63 -3.40
C ASN A 106 -8.76 18.73 -2.59
N ILE A 107 -8.24 17.59 -2.14
CA ILE A 107 -6.95 17.51 -1.43
C ILE A 107 -5.82 17.49 -2.45
N LYS A 108 -4.91 18.45 -2.33
CA LYS A 108 -3.73 18.51 -3.20
C LYS A 108 -2.61 17.65 -2.61
N LEU A 109 -2.12 16.70 -3.40
CA LEU A 109 -0.96 15.89 -3.06
C LEU A 109 0.31 16.58 -3.55
N VAL A 110 1.22 16.91 -2.62
CA VAL A 110 2.52 17.52 -2.94
C VAL A 110 3.62 16.51 -2.62
N ALA A 111 4.23 15.93 -3.65
CA ALA A 111 5.30 14.94 -3.50
C ALA A 111 6.49 15.51 -2.71
N GLN A 112 6.99 14.73 -1.76
CA GLN A 112 8.13 15.10 -0.92
C GLN A 112 9.41 14.40 -1.39
N LYS A 113 10.56 14.98 -1.06
CA LYS A 113 11.88 14.40 -1.33
C LYS A 113 12.67 14.27 -0.02
N PRO A 114 13.53 13.26 0.13
CA PRO A 114 14.22 13.00 1.39
C PRO A 114 15.19 14.13 1.77
N HIS A 115 15.80 14.78 0.78
CA HIS A 115 16.72 15.89 1.03
C HIS A 115 15.96 17.09 1.61
N GLY A 116 16.27 17.44 2.86
CA GLY A 116 15.68 18.57 3.57
C GLY A 116 14.31 18.30 4.21
N PHE A 117 13.73 17.09 4.05
CA PHE A 117 12.47 16.73 4.68
C PHE A 117 12.68 16.45 6.18
N LYS A 118 11.94 17.18 7.03
CA LYS A 118 12.05 17.12 8.50
C LYS A 118 10.70 17.03 9.21
N ALA A 119 9.60 16.94 8.46
CA ALA A 119 8.27 16.94 9.03
C ALA A 119 7.93 15.59 9.71
N LEU A 120 8.49 14.49 9.22
CA LEU A 120 8.38 13.15 9.80
C LEU A 120 9.75 12.49 9.87
N ASP A 121 9.93 11.65 10.88
CA ASP A 121 11.03 10.70 10.97
C ASP A 121 10.54 9.36 10.43
N ILE A 122 11.08 8.94 9.27
CA ILE A 122 10.68 7.70 8.60
C ILE A 122 11.87 6.73 8.60
N THR A 123 11.67 5.55 9.19
CA THR A 123 12.67 4.48 9.17
C THR A 123 12.30 3.49 8.07
N LEU A 124 13.20 3.34 7.09
CA LEU A 124 13.12 2.30 6.06
C LEU A 124 14.35 1.40 6.19
N PRO A 125 14.22 0.19 6.77
CA PRO A 125 15.33 -0.75 6.88
C PRO A 125 15.89 -1.10 5.49
N VAL A 126 17.21 -1.19 5.39
CA VAL A 126 17.90 -1.64 4.18
C VAL A 126 18.54 -3.01 4.48
N PRO A 127 17.94 -4.12 4.01
CA PRO A 127 18.49 -5.45 4.24
C PRO A 127 19.88 -5.63 3.63
N THR A 128 20.60 -6.67 4.06
CA THR A 128 21.87 -7.03 3.45
C THR A 128 21.71 -7.25 1.94
N ARG A 129 22.70 -6.78 1.15
CA ARG A 129 22.71 -6.76 -0.34
C ARG A 129 21.77 -5.75 -1.00
N TRP A 130 20.77 -5.26 -0.29
CA TRP A 130 19.89 -4.23 -0.82
C TRP A 130 20.61 -2.88 -0.85
N THR A 131 20.31 -2.08 -1.86
CA THR A 131 20.90 -0.76 -2.04
C THR A 131 19.84 0.23 -2.49
N GLN A 132 20.05 1.51 -2.18
CA GLN A 132 19.24 2.58 -2.73
C GLN A 132 19.42 2.68 -4.25
N VAL A 133 18.32 2.87 -4.96
CA VAL A 133 18.28 3.14 -6.40
C VAL A 133 18.22 4.66 -6.57
N PRO A 134 19.29 5.31 -7.08
CA PRO A 134 19.35 6.77 -7.14
C PRO A 134 18.31 7.39 -8.09
N ASP A 135 18.08 6.75 -9.23
CA ASP A 135 17.17 7.23 -10.28
C ASP A 135 16.14 6.15 -10.64
N PRO A 136 15.16 5.85 -9.77
CA PRO A 136 14.35 4.64 -9.87
C PRO A 136 13.31 4.64 -11.00
N ASN A 137 13.13 5.75 -11.74
CA ASN A 137 12.01 5.94 -12.68
C ASN A 137 10.62 5.61 -12.08
N VAL A 138 10.49 5.78 -10.75
CA VAL A 138 9.23 5.66 -10.01
C VAL A 138 8.70 7.08 -9.77
N PRO A 139 7.51 7.44 -10.26
CA PRO A 139 6.92 8.76 -10.02
C PRO A 139 6.84 9.07 -8.54
N ASP A 140 7.20 10.31 -8.17
CA ASP A 140 7.09 10.83 -6.80
C ASP A 140 7.84 10.03 -5.73
N ALA A 141 8.80 9.19 -6.14
CA ALA A 141 9.61 8.40 -5.21
C ALA A 141 10.31 9.30 -4.18
N PHE A 142 10.09 8.94 -2.91
CA PHE A 142 10.83 9.46 -1.78
C PHE A 142 12.11 8.63 -1.57
N ALA A 143 11.99 7.30 -1.62
CA ALA A 143 13.12 6.38 -1.66
C ALA A 143 12.73 5.09 -2.37
N VAL A 144 13.70 4.47 -3.05
CA VAL A 144 13.56 3.11 -3.59
C VAL A 144 14.82 2.33 -3.22
N ILE A 145 14.63 1.14 -2.66
CA ILE A 145 15.69 0.18 -2.38
C ILE A 145 15.42 -1.12 -3.11
N ALA A 146 16.45 -1.83 -3.55
CA ALA A 146 16.29 -3.06 -4.31
C ALA A 146 17.47 -4.04 -4.10
N ASP A 147 17.20 -5.34 -4.24
CA ASP A 147 18.24 -6.36 -4.40
C ASP A 147 18.63 -6.49 -5.88
N ARG A 148 19.54 -5.61 -6.31
CA ARG A 148 20.07 -5.62 -7.68
C ARG A 148 20.99 -6.81 -7.97
N LEU A 149 21.34 -7.61 -6.96
CA LEU A 149 22.16 -8.82 -7.09
C LEU A 149 21.31 -10.10 -7.05
N GLY A 150 19.98 -9.96 -7.04
CA GLY A 150 19.04 -11.09 -7.10
C GLY A 150 19.11 -11.84 -8.43
N ASN A 151 18.60 -13.07 -8.44
CA ASN A 151 18.64 -13.98 -9.61
C ASN A 151 17.32 -14.04 -10.40
N SER A 152 16.36 -13.18 -10.06
CA SER A 152 15.02 -13.13 -10.66
C SER A 152 14.95 -12.11 -11.79
N LEU A 153 14.11 -12.38 -12.80
CA LEU A 153 13.79 -11.40 -13.85
C LEU A 153 13.13 -10.14 -13.29
N TYR A 154 12.39 -10.28 -12.19
CA TYR A 154 11.90 -9.16 -11.41
C TYR A 154 12.86 -8.88 -10.25
N THR A 155 13.41 -7.67 -10.20
CA THR A 155 14.24 -7.21 -9.10
C THR A 155 13.37 -6.91 -7.87
N SER A 156 13.54 -7.69 -6.81
CA SER A 156 12.88 -7.42 -5.52
C SER A 156 13.21 -6.02 -5.03
N ASN A 157 12.17 -5.24 -4.70
CA ASN A 157 12.30 -3.82 -4.40
C ASN A 157 11.29 -3.36 -3.35
N ALA A 158 11.60 -2.23 -2.72
CA ALA A 158 10.70 -1.51 -1.85
C ALA A 158 10.67 -0.04 -2.26
N GLN A 159 9.47 0.49 -2.44
CA GLN A 159 9.19 1.84 -2.91
C GLN A 159 8.48 2.59 -1.80
N LEU A 160 9.05 3.73 -1.41
CA LEU A 160 8.47 4.65 -0.44
C LEU A 160 8.11 5.95 -1.16
N VAL A 161 6.85 6.36 -1.03
CA VAL A 161 6.31 7.63 -1.54
C VAL A 161 5.73 8.41 -0.37
N VAL A 162 5.99 9.72 -0.35
CA VAL A 162 5.51 10.62 0.70
C VAL A 162 4.88 11.85 0.05
N TYR A 163 3.62 12.12 0.36
CA TYR A 163 2.92 13.34 -0.07
C TYR A 163 2.55 14.19 1.15
N ASN A 164 2.74 15.51 1.06
CA ASN A 164 2.00 16.46 1.91
C ASN A 164 0.57 16.58 1.35
N LEU A 165 -0.43 16.45 2.21
CA LEU A 165 -1.86 16.48 1.89
C LEU A 165 -2.42 17.85 2.26
N VAL A 166 -2.57 18.72 1.26
CA VAL A 166 -3.05 20.09 1.47
C VAL A 166 -4.56 20.15 1.29
N GLY A 167 -5.27 20.39 2.39
CA GLY A 167 -6.73 20.49 2.45
C GLY A 167 -7.29 19.80 3.70
N ASN A 168 -8.58 19.97 3.95
CA ASN A 168 -9.25 19.38 5.11
C ASN A 168 -9.97 18.09 4.71
N PHE A 169 -9.68 17.00 5.44
CA PHE A 169 -10.35 15.71 5.31
C PHE A 169 -10.22 14.95 6.63
N ASP A 170 -11.04 13.91 6.83
CA ASP A 170 -10.86 12.98 7.95
C ASP A 170 -9.89 11.85 7.55
N PRO A 171 -8.73 11.71 8.22
CA PRO A 171 -7.80 10.59 8.00
C PRO A 171 -8.41 9.21 8.22
N LYS A 172 -9.37 9.07 9.15
CA LYS A 172 -10.01 7.79 9.44
C LYS A 172 -10.98 7.38 8.33
N GLU A 173 -11.73 8.34 7.77
CA GLU A 173 -12.53 8.14 6.56
C GLU A 173 -11.61 7.75 5.38
N ALA A 174 -10.57 8.56 5.13
CA ALA A 174 -9.65 8.36 4.00
C ALA A 174 -9.02 6.97 3.98
N ILE A 175 -8.52 6.48 5.12
CA ILE A 175 -7.81 5.19 5.14
C ILE A 175 -8.72 3.99 4.86
N THR A 176 -10.05 4.15 4.93
CA THR A 176 -10.98 3.10 4.51
C THR A 176 -10.87 2.76 3.02
N HIS A 177 -10.33 3.67 2.20
CA HIS A 177 -10.08 3.52 0.77
C HIS A 177 -8.72 2.87 0.46
N GLY A 178 -7.85 2.68 1.46
CA GLY A 178 -6.44 2.32 1.28
C GLY A 178 -6.15 0.87 0.84
N PHE A 179 -7.16 0.13 0.38
CA PHE A 179 -6.96 -1.18 -0.28
C PHE A 179 -7.29 -1.15 -1.76
N VAL A 180 -8.10 -0.17 -2.19
CA VAL A 180 -8.83 -0.24 -3.46
C VAL A 180 -7.86 -0.15 -4.64
N ASP A 181 -6.84 0.69 -4.57
CA ASP A 181 -5.78 0.80 -5.58
C ASP A 181 -5.01 -0.52 -5.77
N THR A 182 -4.83 -1.28 -4.70
CA THR A 182 -4.17 -2.59 -4.75
C THR A 182 -5.10 -3.68 -5.27
N GLN A 183 -6.37 -3.65 -4.88
CA GLN A 183 -7.38 -4.61 -5.32
C GLN A 183 -7.73 -4.48 -6.81
N GLN A 184 -7.46 -3.31 -7.42
CA GLN A 184 -7.62 -3.08 -8.86
C GLN A 184 -6.46 -3.65 -9.71
N LEU A 185 -5.37 -4.15 -9.09
CA LEU A 185 -4.28 -4.78 -9.82
C LEU A 185 -4.76 -6.06 -10.53
N SER A 186 -4.17 -6.35 -11.69
CA SER A 186 -4.57 -7.48 -12.52
C SER A 186 -4.42 -8.81 -11.77
N ALA A 187 -5.49 -9.61 -11.74
CA ALA A 187 -5.56 -10.89 -11.04
C ALA A 187 -5.14 -10.81 -9.55
N TRP A 188 -5.50 -9.71 -8.87
CA TRP A 188 -5.27 -9.54 -7.44
C TRP A 188 -5.84 -10.70 -6.61
N GLN A 189 -5.03 -11.21 -5.69
CA GLN A 189 -5.42 -12.21 -4.69
C GLN A 189 -4.87 -11.81 -3.33
N THR A 190 -5.76 -11.44 -2.40
CA THR A 190 -5.40 -11.06 -1.03
C THR A 190 -4.90 -12.26 -0.23
N THR A 191 -3.75 -12.12 0.44
CA THR A 191 -3.24 -13.06 1.45
C THR A 191 -3.42 -12.53 2.87
N ASN A 192 -3.37 -11.21 3.06
CA ASN A 192 -3.57 -10.55 4.35
C ASN A 192 -4.08 -9.12 4.16
N ALA A 193 -4.82 -8.59 5.14
CA ALA A 193 -5.30 -7.22 5.13
C ALA A 193 -5.59 -6.72 6.55
N SER A 194 -5.24 -5.47 6.85
CA SER A 194 -5.57 -4.81 8.11
C SER A 194 -5.72 -3.30 7.93
N LYS A 195 -6.65 -2.70 8.66
CA LYS A 195 -6.81 -1.24 8.80
C LYS A 195 -6.51 -0.74 10.21
N ALA A 196 -5.72 -1.52 10.97
CA ALA A 196 -5.28 -1.13 12.30
C ALA A 196 -4.32 0.06 12.20
N ASP A 197 -4.35 0.92 13.22
CA ASP A 197 -3.42 2.03 13.35
C ASP A 197 -1.96 1.54 13.35
N PHE A 198 -1.05 2.33 12.78
CA PHE A 198 0.38 2.04 12.68
C PHE A 198 1.17 3.20 13.25
N ASP A 199 2.04 2.94 14.23
CA ASP A 199 2.77 3.95 14.98
C ASP A 199 1.89 5.11 15.52
N GLY A 200 0.63 4.80 15.86
CA GLY A 200 -0.35 5.76 16.37
C GLY A 200 -1.12 6.56 15.29
N PHE A 201 -0.92 6.26 14.01
CA PHE A 201 -1.58 6.93 12.89
C PHE A 201 -2.55 6.00 12.15
N PRO A 202 -3.64 6.53 11.55
CA PRO A 202 -4.52 5.76 10.68
C PRO A 202 -3.74 5.09 9.55
N SER A 203 -3.88 3.78 9.41
CA SER A 203 -3.14 2.99 8.42
C SER A 203 -3.98 1.89 7.78
N SER A 204 -3.61 1.54 6.55
CA SER A 204 -4.06 0.34 5.86
C SER A 204 -2.83 -0.45 5.44
N ILE A 205 -2.88 -1.77 5.52
CA ILE A 205 -1.93 -2.68 4.90
C ILE A 205 -2.69 -3.81 4.22
N ILE A 206 -2.29 -4.12 3.00
CA ILE A 206 -2.81 -5.24 2.24
C ILE A 206 -1.65 -5.98 1.57
N GLU A 207 -1.69 -7.30 1.66
CA GLU A 207 -0.69 -8.20 1.11
C GLU A 207 -1.36 -9.19 0.19
N GLY A 208 -0.64 -9.62 -0.84
CA GLY A 208 -1.19 -10.53 -1.83
C GLY A 208 -0.36 -10.63 -3.09
N THR A 209 -0.94 -11.29 -4.09
CA THR A 209 -0.31 -11.48 -5.38
C THR A 209 -1.08 -10.81 -6.51
N TYR A 210 -0.37 -10.40 -7.55
CA TYR A 210 -0.96 -9.85 -8.77
C TYR A 210 -0.13 -10.23 -9.99
N ARG A 211 -0.66 -9.95 -11.18
CA ARG A 211 0.01 -10.21 -12.46
C ARG A 211 0.51 -8.91 -13.09
N GLU A 212 1.76 -8.92 -13.52
CA GLU A 212 2.39 -7.80 -14.22
C GLU A 212 3.40 -8.35 -15.23
N ASN A 213 3.37 -7.86 -16.48
CA ASN A 213 4.33 -8.25 -17.53
C ASN A 213 4.49 -9.77 -17.70
N GLY A 214 3.40 -10.54 -17.57
CA GLY A 214 3.41 -12.00 -17.69
C GLY A 214 3.96 -12.75 -16.46
N MET A 215 4.43 -12.05 -15.43
CA MET A 215 4.90 -12.60 -14.16
C MET A 215 3.83 -12.51 -13.08
N THR A 216 3.90 -13.39 -12.08
CA THR A 216 3.15 -13.25 -10.83
C THR A 216 4.06 -12.65 -9.78
N LEU A 217 3.64 -11.54 -9.21
CA LEU A 217 4.37 -10.81 -8.18
C LEU A 217 3.67 -10.98 -6.84
N ASN A 218 4.45 -10.99 -5.76
CA ASN A 218 3.97 -10.93 -4.38
C ASN A 218 4.31 -9.55 -3.82
N THR A 219 3.34 -8.89 -3.18
CA THR A 219 3.52 -7.53 -2.67
C THR A 219 2.88 -7.33 -1.29
N SER A 220 3.48 -6.44 -0.51
CA SER A 220 2.90 -5.84 0.70
C SER A 220 2.80 -4.33 0.48
N ARG A 221 1.60 -3.77 0.56
CA ARG A 221 1.34 -2.34 0.35
C ARG A 221 0.71 -1.74 1.59
N ARG A 222 1.38 -0.76 2.20
CA ARG A 222 0.93 -0.03 3.39
C ARG A 222 0.76 1.45 3.08
N HIS A 223 -0.35 2.03 3.50
CA HIS A 223 -0.56 3.46 3.60
C HIS A 223 -0.64 3.89 5.07
N VAL A 224 -0.04 5.02 5.41
CA VAL A 224 -0.09 5.65 6.73
C VAL A 224 -0.42 7.13 6.53
N ILE A 225 -1.45 7.64 7.20
CA ILE A 225 -1.77 9.07 7.20
C ILE A 225 -1.23 9.69 8.49
N ALA A 226 0.01 10.16 8.44
CA ALA A 226 0.71 10.74 9.57
C ALA A 226 0.38 12.23 9.72
N SER A 227 0.26 12.70 10.96
CA SER A 227 0.09 14.14 11.26
C SER A 227 1.37 14.70 11.88
N SER A 228 1.75 15.92 11.49
CA SER A 228 2.88 16.65 12.07
C SER A 228 2.55 18.13 12.17
N GLY A 229 2.33 18.61 13.40
CA GLY A 229 1.73 19.93 13.62
C GLY A 229 0.39 20.07 12.86
N PRO A 230 0.18 21.15 12.07
CA PRO A 230 -1.04 21.34 11.28
C PRO A 230 -1.08 20.49 10.00
N ASP A 231 0.06 19.93 9.57
CA ASP A 231 0.20 19.24 8.30
C ASP A 231 -0.15 17.75 8.41
N LYS A 232 -0.61 17.17 7.29
CA LYS A 232 -0.89 15.75 7.15
C LYS A 232 -0.13 15.18 5.97
N TYR A 233 0.37 13.96 6.11
CA TYR A 233 1.16 13.31 5.09
C TYR A 233 0.62 11.92 4.78
N LEU A 234 0.52 11.58 3.51
CA LEU A 234 0.37 10.19 3.08
C LEU A 234 1.77 9.58 2.91
N VAL A 235 2.08 8.57 3.70
CA VAL A 235 3.27 7.75 3.56
C VAL A 235 2.86 6.38 3.02
N SER A 236 3.36 6.03 1.84
CA SER A 236 3.00 4.78 1.14
C SER A 236 4.23 3.94 0.92
N LEU A 237 4.24 2.72 1.46
CA LEU A 237 5.29 1.73 1.29
C LEU A 237 4.75 0.56 0.47
N SER A 238 5.42 0.22 -0.63
CA SER A 238 5.17 -1.00 -1.40
C SER A 238 6.43 -1.85 -1.39
N VAL A 239 6.34 -3.12 -0.97
CA VAL A 239 7.45 -4.08 -0.98
C VAL A 239 7.05 -5.21 -1.91
N THR A 240 7.78 -5.42 -3.01
CA THR A 240 7.37 -6.35 -4.07
C THR A 240 8.52 -7.27 -4.47
N THR A 241 8.18 -8.53 -4.69
CA THR A 241 9.07 -9.58 -5.18
C THR A 241 8.39 -10.37 -6.30
N ALA A 242 9.15 -11.13 -7.08
CA ALA A 242 8.53 -12.23 -7.85
C ALA A 242 7.94 -13.25 -6.87
N LEU A 243 6.77 -13.82 -7.18
CA LEU A 243 6.17 -14.86 -6.33
C LEU A 243 7.14 -16.03 -6.10
N SER A 244 7.92 -16.40 -7.12
CA SER A 244 8.95 -17.45 -7.01
C SER A 244 10.09 -17.12 -6.04
N GLN A 245 10.29 -15.84 -5.71
CA GLN A 245 11.29 -15.36 -4.75
C GLN A 245 10.70 -15.06 -3.37
N ALA A 246 9.37 -15.12 -3.19
CA ALA A 246 8.72 -14.69 -1.95
C ALA A 246 9.28 -15.38 -0.69
N VAL A 247 9.67 -16.66 -0.79
CA VAL A 247 10.28 -17.41 0.33
C VAL A 247 11.77 -17.08 0.48
N ALA A 248 12.52 -17.00 -0.62
CA ALA A 248 13.96 -16.73 -0.58
C ALA A 248 14.26 -15.33 -0.04
N ASP A 249 13.47 -14.34 -0.46
CA ASP A 249 13.59 -12.94 -0.04
C ASP A 249 12.81 -12.63 1.24
N ALA A 250 12.11 -13.61 1.83
CA ALA A 250 11.30 -13.43 3.03
C ALA A 250 12.05 -12.74 4.19
N PRO A 251 13.33 -13.06 4.50
CA PRO A 251 14.06 -12.34 5.55
C PRO A 251 14.22 -10.85 5.24
N ALA A 252 14.47 -10.49 3.98
CA ALA A 252 14.64 -9.10 3.56
C ALA A 252 13.31 -8.34 3.55
N THR A 253 12.26 -8.91 2.98
CA THR A 253 10.92 -8.29 2.96
C THR A 253 10.36 -8.15 4.36
N ASN A 254 10.53 -9.16 5.22
CA ASN A 254 10.13 -9.12 6.63
C ASN A 254 10.84 -8.00 7.40
N ALA A 255 12.16 -7.85 7.20
CA ALA A 255 12.92 -6.78 7.83
C ALA A 255 12.40 -5.39 7.41
N ILE A 256 12.07 -5.20 6.12
CA ILE A 256 11.51 -3.94 5.62
C ILE A 256 10.11 -3.70 6.19
N VAL A 257 9.17 -4.63 5.99
CA VAL A 257 7.75 -4.46 6.35
C VAL A 257 7.57 -4.30 7.86
N ASN A 258 8.25 -5.12 8.68
CA ASN A 258 8.09 -5.09 10.14
C ASN A 258 9.07 -4.15 10.86
N GLY A 259 10.14 -3.72 10.19
CA GLY A 259 11.06 -2.70 10.71
C GLY A 259 10.75 -1.28 10.24
N PHE A 260 9.83 -1.11 9.29
CA PHE A 260 9.34 0.21 8.86
C PHE A 260 8.76 0.98 10.03
N ARG A 261 9.05 2.28 10.16
CA ARG A 261 8.46 3.15 11.20
C ARG A 261 8.17 4.54 10.65
N VAL A 262 7.13 5.18 11.18
CA VAL A 262 6.77 6.58 10.91
C VAL A 262 6.48 7.28 12.23
N SER A 263 7.23 8.33 12.55
CA SER A 263 6.95 9.19 13.71
C SER A 263 6.97 10.67 13.33
N SER A 264 6.28 11.51 14.10
CA SER A 264 6.38 12.97 13.97
C SER A 264 7.19 13.54 15.14
N PRO A 265 8.10 14.49 14.90
CA PRO A 265 8.81 15.19 15.96
C PRO A 265 7.89 15.93 16.96
N THR A 266 6.64 16.24 16.54
CA THR A 266 5.69 17.03 17.34
C THR A 266 4.82 16.19 18.28
N VAL A 267 4.75 14.87 18.09
CA VAL A 267 4.01 13.99 18.98
C VAL A 267 4.96 13.63 20.14
N SER A 268 4.97 14.46 21.18
CA SER A 268 5.71 14.18 22.41
C SER A 268 5.36 12.79 22.93
N ALA A 269 6.38 11.95 23.14
CA ALA A 269 6.26 10.64 23.75
C ALA A 269 5.43 10.71 25.05
N PRO A 270 4.65 9.67 25.40
CA PRO A 270 3.91 9.65 26.65
C PRO A 270 4.88 9.83 27.82
N VAL A 271 4.70 10.89 28.62
CA VAL A 271 5.41 11.06 29.89
C VAL A 271 4.99 9.91 30.80
N PRO A 272 5.92 9.09 31.34
CA PRO A 272 5.57 8.06 32.32
C PRO A 272 4.91 8.74 33.53
N PRO A 273 3.91 8.13 34.18
CA PRO A 273 3.33 8.69 35.39
C PRO A 273 4.44 8.84 36.43
N GLN A 274 4.77 10.07 36.80
CA GLN A 274 5.61 10.32 37.95
C GLN A 274 4.88 9.74 39.17
N LEU A 275 5.42 8.67 39.75
CA LEU A 275 5.04 8.23 41.07
C LEU A 275 5.33 9.38 42.04
N GLY A 276 4.28 10.12 42.41
CA GLY A 276 4.31 11.01 43.54
C GLY A 276 4.35 10.18 44.81
N THR A 277 5.55 9.96 45.34
CA THR A 277 5.74 9.63 46.76
C THR A 277 5.40 10.87 47.59
N ARG A 278 4.33 10.75 48.38
CA ARG A 278 4.06 11.58 49.55
C ARG A 278 4.80 11.00 50.75
#